data_AF-A0A8D8HI68-F1
#
_entry.id   AF-A0A8D8HI68-F1
#
_cell.length_a   1.000
_cell.length_b   1.000
_cell.length_c   1.000
_cell.angle_alpha   90.00
_cell.angle_beta   90.00
_cell.angle_gamma   90.00
#
_symmetry.space_group_name_H-M   'P 1'
#
loop_
_entity.id
_entity.type
_entity.pdbx_description
1 polymer ?
#
loop_
_entity_poly.entity_id
_entity_poly.type
_entity_poly.pdbx_seq_one_letter_code
_entity_poly.pdbx_strand_id
1 'polypeptide(L)'
;MNVKFLQDSIPVFEKCSRNMVNRMKACPKLEEPIDVLPFTMQCSLEMVCATTMGAEVLEREGSQKFMEDTEEYFMLVASRIFNVWLYSDVIYRKTKQYLLECRTREACLDFAMKVDPKLVSAQFASVRKSF
;
A
#
# COMPACT_ATOMS: atom_id res chain seq x y z
N MET A 1 11.63 18.31 13.60
CA MET A 1 10.72 17.14 13.57
C MET A 1 9.48 17.51 14.39
N ASN A 2 8.29 17.44 13.81
CA ASN A 2 7.06 17.91 14.47
C ASN A 2 6.44 16.78 15.29
N VAL A 3 6.62 16.81 16.61
CA VAL A 3 6.17 15.73 17.53
C VAL A 3 4.64 15.59 17.56
N LYS A 4 3.90 16.65 17.22
CA LYS A 4 2.42 16.63 17.16
C LYS A 4 1.92 15.62 16.12
N PHE A 5 2.55 15.56 14.96
CA PHE A 5 2.18 14.61 13.91
C PHE A 5 2.27 13.15 14.39
N LEU A 6 3.30 12.81 15.16
CA LEU A 6 3.46 11.45 15.71
C LEU A 6 2.36 11.14 16.72
N GLN A 7 2.03 12.10 17.59
CA GLN A 7 0.95 11.95 18.58
C GLN A 7 -0.42 11.79 17.90
N ASP A 8 -0.70 12.58 16.87
CA ASP A 8 -1.93 12.53 16.10
C ASP A 8 -2.08 11.22 15.30
N SER A 9 -0.98 10.54 15.02
CA SER A 9 -0.98 9.25 14.30
C SER A 9 -1.22 8.05 15.22
N ILE A 10 -1.01 8.17 16.55
CA ILE A 10 -1.18 7.05 17.52
C ILE A 10 -2.54 6.35 17.39
N PRO A 11 -3.68 7.05 17.27
CA PRO A 11 -4.98 6.39 17.11
C PRO A 11 -5.09 5.55 15.85
N VAL A 12 -4.42 5.96 14.76
CA VAL A 12 -4.37 5.18 13.51
C VAL A 12 -3.58 3.90 13.71
N PHE A 13 -2.42 3.98 14.37
CA PHE A 13 -1.60 2.80 14.68
C PHE A 13 -2.35 1.80 15.56
N GLU A 14 -3.07 2.30 16.57
CA GLU A 14 -3.89 1.47 17.45
C GLU A 14 -5.01 0.76 16.67
N LYS A 15 -5.77 1.51 15.85
CA LYS A 15 -6.87 0.96 15.04
C LYS A 15 -6.39 -0.15 14.10
N CYS A 16 -5.33 0.11 13.32
CA CYS A 16 -4.80 -0.86 12.36
C CYS A 16 -4.25 -2.11 13.09
N SER A 17 -3.53 -1.90 14.20
CA SER A 17 -3.00 -3.01 15.01
C SER A 17 -4.12 -3.87 15.61
N ARG A 18 -5.22 -3.25 16.07
CA ARG A 18 -6.40 -3.96 16.59
C ARG A 18 -7.09 -4.76 15.49
N ASN A 19 -7.22 -4.20 14.29
CA ASN A 19 -7.76 -4.91 13.13
C ASN A 19 -6.90 -6.12 12.76
N MET A 20 -5.58 -5.98 12.73
CA MET A 20 -4.64 -7.07 12.50
C MET A 20 -4.84 -8.21 13.52
N VAL A 21 -4.86 -7.89 14.82
CA VAL A 21 -5.09 -8.88 15.89
C VAL A 21 -6.44 -9.56 15.75
N ASN A 22 -7.50 -8.83 15.37
CA ASN A 22 -8.82 -9.41 15.15
C ASN A 22 -8.82 -10.39 13.97
N ARG A 23 -8.13 -10.07 12.86
CA ARG A 23 -7.96 -10.98 11.71
C ARG A 23 -7.20 -12.24 12.10
N MET A 24 -6.13 -12.10 12.87
CA MET A 24 -5.35 -13.25 13.37
C MET A 24 -6.18 -14.15 14.28
N LYS A 25 -7.01 -13.58 15.17
CA LYS A 25 -7.93 -14.34 16.04
C LYS A 25 -9.02 -15.08 15.28
N ALA A 26 -9.40 -14.59 14.09
CA ALA A 26 -10.38 -15.25 13.23
C ALA A 26 -9.80 -16.45 12.46
N CYS A 27 -8.49 -16.69 12.52
CA CYS A 27 -7.89 -17.86 11.87
C CYS A 27 -8.35 -19.16 12.55
N PRO A 28 -8.83 -20.15 11.79
CA PRO A 28 -9.42 -21.39 12.33
C PRO A 28 -8.42 -22.34 12.99
N LYS A 29 -7.12 -22.05 12.92
CA LYS A 29 -6.01 -22.90 13.39
C LYS A 29 -5.18 -22.19 14.46
N LEU A 30 -5.80 -21.81 15.59
CA LEU A 30 -5.09 -21.20 16.71
C LEU A 30 -4.01 -22.11 17.35
N GLU A 31 -4.08 -23.42 17.10
CA GLU A 31 -3.14 -24.41 17.65
C GLU A 31 -1.90 -24.66 16.75
N GLU A 32 -1.86 -24.09 15.54
CA GLU A 32 -0.72 -24.21 14.62
C GLU A 32 0.08 -22.89 14.56
N PRO A 33 1.40 -22.92 14.28
CA PRO A 33 2.15 -21.72 13.97
C PRO A 33 1.51 -20.96 12.79
N ILE A 34 1.20 -19.69 13.02
CA ILE A 34 0.62 -18.81 11.99
C ILE A 34 1.76 -18.02 11.35
N ASP A 35 1.78 -17.94 10.02
CA ASP A 35 2.62 -16.96 9.32
C ASP A 35 2.09 -15.56 9.59
N VAL A 36 2.85 -14.77 10.35
CA VAL A 36 2.48 -13.40 10.73
C VAL A 36 2.76 -12.39 9.62
N LEU A 37 3.59 -12.73 8.64
CA LEU A 37 4.06 -11.78 7.63
C LEU A 37 2.90 -11.14 6.85
N PRO A 38 1.91 -11.89 6.32
CA PRO A 38 0.78 -11.30 5.59
C PRO A 38 -0.03 -10.31 6.43
N PHE A 39 -0.23 -10.63 7.71
CA PHE A 39 -0.96 -9.75 8.64
C PHE A 39 -0.20 -8.44 8.90
N THR A 40 1.12 -8.54 9.09
CA THR A 40 1.97 -7.37 9.32
C THR A 40 2.11 -6.50 8.08
N MET A 41 2.18 -7.09 6.88
CA MET A 41 2.21 -6.35 5.62
C MET A 41 0.91 -5.57 5.42
N GLN A 42 -0.24 -6.22 5.56
CA GLN A 42 -1.53 -5.58 5.44
C GLN A 42 -1.72 -4.45 6.47
N CYS A 43 -1.39 -4.71 7.74
CA CYS A 43 -1.45 -3.71 8.81
C CYS A 43 -0.57 -2.49 8.52
N SER A 44 0.65 -2.72 8.03
CA SER A 44 1.59 -1.65 7.68
C SER A 44 1.05 -0.79 6.53
N LEU A 45 0.46 -1.41 5.51
CA LEU A 45 -0.16 -0.71 4.40
C LEU A 45 -1.36 0.13 4.85
N GLU A 46 -2.22 -0.43 5.70
CA GLU A 46 -3.35 0.30 6.29
C GLU A 46 -2.88 1.52 7.07
N MET A 47 -1.84 1.38 7.90
CA MET A 47 -1.27 2.49 8.67
C MET A 47 -0.71 3.59 7.76
N VAL A 48 0.09 3.24 6.77
CA VAL A 48 0.68 4.23 5.85
C VAL A 48 -0.41 4.94 5.05
N CYS A 49 -1.40 4.20 4.54
CA CYS A 49 -2.51 4.78 3.80
C CYS A 49 -3.38 5.68 4.67
N ALA A 50 -3.74 5.25 5.88
CA ALA A 50 -4.57 6.03 6.79
C ALA A 50 -3.86 7.28 7.34
N THR A 51 -2.56 7.22 7.60
CA THR A 51 -1.79 8.40 8.04
C THR A 51 -1.54 9.40 6.91
N THR A 52 -1.43 8.94 5.66
CA THR A 52 -1.17 9.82 4.50
C THR A 52 -2.43 10.38 3.86
N MET A 53 -3.51 9.59 3.79
CA MET A 53 -4.76 9.94 3.09
C MET A 53 -5.96 10.18 4.02
N GLY A 54 -5.76 10.06 5.33
CA GLY A 54 -6.83 10.15 6.33
C GLY A 54 -7.38 8.77 6.72
N ALA A 55 -7.77 8.62 7.99
CA ALA A 55 -8.21 7.34 8.56
C ALA A 55 -9.51 6.80 7.94
N GLU A 56 -10.32 7.67 7.35
CA GLU A 56 -11.54 7.35 6.63
C GLU A 56 -11.28 6.57 5.33
N VAL A 57 -10.05 6.61 4.79
CA VAL A 57 -9.70 5.89 3.55
C VAL A 57 -9.95 4.39 3.66
N LEU A 58 -9.80 3.83 4.86
CA LEU A 58 -9.98 2.40 5.12
C LEU A 58 -11.46 1.99 5.09
N GLU A 59 -12.39 2.92 5.32
CA GLU A 59 -13.84 2.65 5.38
C GLU A 59 -14.54 2.95 4.06
N ARG A 60 -13.84 3.50 3.06
CA ARG A 60 -14.42 3.85 1.76
C ARG A 60 -14.73 2.61 0.94
N GLU A 61 -15.75 2.70 0.11
CA GLU A 61 -16.04 1.68 -0.90
C GLU A 61 -14.81 1.48 -1.81
N GLY A 62 -14.40 0.24 -2.00
CA GLY A 62 -13.21 -0.12 -2.77
C GLY A 62 -11.88 -0.05 -2.01
N SER A 63 -11.88 0.32 -0.71
CA SER A 63 -10.66 0.38 0.10
C SER A 63 -9.92 -0.97 0.17
N GLN A 64 -10.67 -2.07 0.32
CA GLN A 64 -10.09 -3.41 0.33
C GLN A 64 -9.38 -3.72 -0.99
N LYS A 65 -10.05 -3.47 -2.13
CA LYS A 65 -9.46 -3.72 -3.45
C LYS A 65 -8.24 -2.84 -3.69
N PHE A 66 -8.28 -1.59 -3.25
CA PHE A 66 -7.14 -0.68 -3.27
C PHE A 66 -5.95 -1.21 -2.44
N MET A 67 -6.19 -1.77 -1.25
CA MET A 67 -5.13 -2.37 -0.43
C MET A 67 -4.51 -3.59 -1.12
N GLU A 68 -5.34 -4.45 -1.70
CA GLU A 68 -4.89 -5.63 -2.47
C GLU A 68 -4.05 -5.20 -3.69
N ASP A 69 -4.52 -4.23 -4.47
CA ASP A 69 -3.80 -3.72 -5.65
C ASP A 69 -2.48 -3.03 -5.25
N THR A 70 -2.46 -2.34 -4.11
CA THR A 70 -1.27 -1.67 -3.57
C THR A 70 -0.25 -2.69 -3.08
N GLU A 71 -0.69 -3.74 -2.38
CA GLU A 71 0.17 -4.84 -1.95
C GLU A 71 0.78 -5.57 -3.15
N GLU A 72 -0.04 -5.89 -4.16
CA GLU A 72 0.44 -6.50 -5.41
C GLU A 72 1.45 -5.60 -6.12
N TYR A 73 1.17 -4.30 -6.21
CA TYR A 73 2.10 -3.32 -6.79
C TYR A 73 3.46 -3.33 -6.06
N PHE A 74 3.46 -3.27 -4.72
CA PHE A 74 4.71 -3.28 -3.96
C PHE A 74 5.48 -4.59 -4.10
N MET A 75 4.80 -5.73 -4.21
CA MET A 75 5.46 -7.01 -4.46
C MET A 75 6.12 -7.06 -5.84
N LEU A 76 5.48 -6.47 -6.87
CA LEU A 76 6.07 -6.37 -8.22
C LEU A 76 7.29 -5.46 -8.24
N VAL A 77 7.21 -4.31 -7.56
CA VAL A 77 8.33 -3.36 -7.44
C VAL A 77 9.49 -4.00 -6.66
N ALA A 78 9.21 -4.65 -5.53
CA ALA A 78 10.23 -5.35 -4.75
C ALA A 78 10.91 -6.45 -5.57
N SER A 79 10.13 -7.29 -6.27
CA SER A 79 10.65 -8.31 -7.18
C SER A 79 11.58 -7.72 -8.25
N ARG A 80 11.21 -6.57 -8.82
CA ARG A 80 12.06 -5.85 -9.78
C ARG A 80 13.36 -5.33 -9.14
N ILE A 81 13.29 -4.73 -7.95
CA ILE A 81 14.45 -4.22 -7.21
C ILE A 81 15.49 -5.33 -6.94
N PHE A 82 15.04 -6.53 -6.60
CA PHE A 82 15.93 -7.66 -6.32
C PHE A 82 16.35 -8.46 -7.56
N ASN A 83 15.83 -8.13 -8.75
CA ASN A 83 16.15 -8.83 -9.98
C ASN A 83 16.91 -7.93 -10.96
N VAL A 84 18.25 -8.03 -10.95
CA VAL A 84 19.17 -7.22 -11.78
C VAL A 84 18.82 -7.28 -13.27
N TRP A 85 18.30 -8.41 -13.77
CA TRP A 85 17.90 -8.55 -15.17
C TRP A 85 16.73 -7.64 -15.57
N LEU A 86 15.93 -7.21 -14.60
CA LEU A 86 14.76 -6.36 -14.80
C LEU A 86 15.05 -4.86 -14.56
N TYR A 87 16.32 -4.48 -14.36
CA TYR A 87 16.71 -3.08 -14.17
C TYR A 87 16.53 -2.28 -15.46
N SER A 88 16.85 -2.87 -16.61
CA SER A 88 16.64 -2.24 -17.91
C SER A 88 15.15 -2.09 -18.21
N ASP A 89 14.69 -0.84 -18.33
CA ASP A 89 13.30 -0.52 -18.69
C ASP A 89 12.86 -1.16 -20.01
N VAL A 90 13.77 -1.25 -20.99
CA VAL A 90 13.45 -1.81 -22.32
C VAL A 90 13.11 -3.29 -22.21
N ILE A 91 13.87 -4.02 -21.40
CA ILE A 91 13.64 -5.45 -21.16
C ILE A 91 12.39 -5.61 -20.30
N TYR A 92 12.28 -4.84 -19.22
CA TYR A 92 11.18 -4.94 -18.28
C TYR A 92 9.81 -4.70 -18.94
N ARG A 93 9.69 -3.70 -19.83
CA ARG A 93 8.46 -3.39 -20.58
C ARG A 93 7.94 -4.55 -21.43
N LYS A 94 8.78 -5.54 -21.76
CA LYS A 94 8.39 -6.73 -22.52
C LYS A 94 7.91 -7.89 -21.64
N THR A 95 7.93 -7.72 -20.32
CA THR A 95 7.53 -8.76 -19.36
C THR A 95 6.06 -8.66 -19.01
N LYS A 96 5.47 -9.78 -18.57
CA LYS A 96 4.12 -9.77 -17.97
C LYS A 96 4.06 -8.98 -16.66
N GLN A 97 5.18 -8.93 -15.94
CA GLN A 97 5.30 -8.19 -14.67
C GLN A 97 5.05 -6.69 -14.87
N TYR A 98 5.57 -6.12 -15.97
CA TYR A 98 5.31 -4.73 -16.33
C TYR A 98 3.82 -4.45 -16.59
N LEU A 99 3.11 -5.34 -17.29
CA LEU A 99 1.68 -5.16 -17.56
C LEU A 99 0.86 -5.16 -16.27
N LEU A 100 1.22 -6.04 -15.33
CA LEU A 100 0.55 -6.13 -14.03
C LEU A 100 0.89 -4.93 -13.15
N GLU A 101 2.14 -4.45 -13.18
CA GLU A 101 2.57 -3.23 -12.49
C GLU A 101 1.80 -2.01 -13.02
N CYS A 102 1.65 -1.87 -14.35
CA CYS A 102 0.87 -0.79 -14.93
C CYS A 102 -0.59 -0.83 -14.47
N ARG A 103 -1.22 -2.01 -14.51
CA ARG A 103 -2.62 -2.19 -14.10
C ARG A 103 -2.85 -1.84 -12.63
N THR A 104 -2.03 -2.40 -11.74
CA THR A 104 -2.15 -2.17 -10.29
C THR A 104 -1.86 -0.71 -9.95
N ARG A 105 -0.86 -0.10 -10.60
CA ARG A 105 -0.57 1.33 -10.48
C ARG A 105 -1.73 2.21 -10.95
N GLU A 106 -2.34 1.90 -12.08
CA GLU A 106 -3.52 2.63 -12.59
C GLU A 106 -4.69 2.54 -11.61
N ALA A 107 -5.00 1.34 -11.10
CA ALA A 107 -6.06 1.15 -10.10
C ALA A 107 -5.79 1.95 -8.81
N CYS A 108 -4.54 1.97 -8.33
CA CYS A 108 -4.14 2.77 -7.17
C CYS A 108 -4.32 4.27 -7.41
N LEU A 109 -3.92 4.77 -8.59
CA LEU A 109 -4.07 6.16 -8.97
C LEU A 109 -5.54 6.56 -9.08
N ASP A 110 -6.37 5.71 -9.69
CA ASP A 110 -7.81 5.94 -9.82
C ASP A 110 -8.49 6.04 -8.45
N PHE A 111 -8.10 5.17 -7.50
CA PHE A 111 -8.59 5.26 -6.13
C PHE A 111 -8.10 6.55 -5.43
N ALA A 112 -6.80 6.86 -5.52
CA ALA A 112 -6.25 8.07 -4.93
C ALA A 112 -6.92 9.36 -5.47
N MET A 113 -7.24 9.40 -6.76
CA MET A 113 -7.98 10.51 -7.38
C MET A 113 -9.40 10.65 -6.85
N LYS A 114 -10.08 9.55 -6.52
CA LYS A 114 -11.39 9.57 -5.85
C LYS A 114 -11.31 10.02 -4.40
N VAL A 115 -10.17 9.78 -3.74
CA VAL A 115 -9.97 10.17 -2.34
C VAL A 115 -9.72 11.66 -2.20
N ASP A 116 -8.68 12.15 -2.87
CA ASP A 116 -8.36 13.57 -2.96
C ASP A 116 -7.59 13.85 -4.26
N PRO A 117 -8.21 14.53 -5.24
CA PRO A 117 -7.55 14.91 -6.49
C PRO A 117 -6.28 15.75 -6.31
N LYS A 118 -6.19 16.52 -5.21
CA LYS A 118 -5.05 17.40 -4.94
C LYS A 118 -3.81 16.61 -4.53
N LEU A 119 -3.99 15.51 -3.81
CA LEU A 119 -2.93 14.60 -3.35
C LEU A 119 -2.12 14.07 -4.53
N VAL A 120 -2.82 13.65 -5.58
CA VAL A 120 -2.25 13.11 -6.82
C VAL A 120 -1.53 14.21 -7.62
N SER A 121 -2.13 15.40 -7.72
CA SER A 121 -1.52 16.54 -8.43
C SER A 121 -0.20 17.02 -7.80
N ALA A 122 -0.10 16.98 -6.47
CA ALA A 122 1.11 17.35 -5.74
C ALA A 122 2.24 16.33 -5.95
N GLN A 123 1.93 15.03 -5.98
CA GLN A 123 2.92 13.98 -6.25
C GLN A 123 3.42 14.04 -7.70
N PHE A 124 2.54 14.19 -8.70
CA PHE A 124 2.96 14.33 -10.10
C PHE A 124 3.80 15.58 -10.35
N ALA A 125 3.50 16.70 -9.68
CA ALA A 125 4.30 17.91 -9.75
C ALA A 125 5.72 17.75 -9.15
N SER A 126 5.86 16.90 -8.12
CA SER A 126 7.15 16.58 -7.49
C SER A 126 8.01 15.66 -8.37
N VAL A 127 7.41 14.62 -8.97
CA VAL A 127 8.11 13.69 -9.86
C VAL A 127 8.58 14.39 -11.15
N ARG A 128 7.80 15.31 -11.71
CA ARG A 128 8.16 16.08 -12.91
C ARG A 128 9.30 17.09 -12.69
N LYS A 129 9.62 17.43 -11.44
CA LYS A 129 10.79 18.26 -11.10
C LYS A 129 12.08 17.45 -10.89
N SER A 130 11.97 16.12 -10.86
CA SER A 130 13.10 15.21 -10.64
C SER A 130 13.68 14.64 -11.93
N PHE A 131 13.19 15.09 -13.09
CA PHE A 131 13.66 14.77 -14.43
C PHE A 131 13.77 16.04 -15.29
#